data_AF-A0ABD0RMU3-F1
#
_entry.id   AF-A0ABD0RMU3-F1
#
_cell.length_a   1.000
_cell.length_b   1.000
_cell.length_c   1.000
_cell.angle_alpha   90.00
_cell.angle_beta   90.00
_cell.angle_gamma   90.00
#
_symmetry.space_group_name_H-M   'P 1'
#
loop_
_entity.id
_entity.type
_entity.pdbx_description
1 polymer ?
#
loop_
_entity_poly.entity_id
_entity_poly.type
_entity_poly.pdbx_seq_one_letter_code
_entity_poly.pdbx_strand_id
1 'polypeptide(L)' 'MEGVGARVIRGPDWKWGKQDGGEGHVGTVRSFESPEEVVVVWDNGTAANYRCSGAYDVRILDSAPT' A
#
# COMPACT_ATOMS: atom_id res chain seq x y z
N MET A 1 1.59 -1.21 15.63
CA MET A 1 0.80 -1.09 14.38
C MET A 1 0.92 -2.41 13.67
N GLU A 2 -0.12 -3.23 13.76
CA GLU A 2 -0.20 -4.53 13.10
C GLU A 2 -0.60 -4.30 11.64
N GLY A 3 0.16 -4.83 10.69
CA GLY A 3 -0.08 -4.60 9.26
C GLY A 3 1.19 -4.59 8.40
N VAL A 4 2.38 -4.54 8.99
CA VAL A 4 3.63 -4.82 8.26
C VAL A 4 3.59 -6.25 7.71
N GLY A 5 3.95 -6.41 6.45
CA GLY A 5 3.83 -7.67 5.71
C GLY A 5 2.49 -7.85 4.99
N ALA A 6 1.46 -7.05 5.28
CA ALA A 6 0.17 -7.17 4.61
C ALA A 6 0.30 -6.92 3.10
N ARG A 7 -0.44 -7.70 2.31
CA ARG A 7 -0.52 -7.55 0.86
C ARG A 7 -1.61 -6.55 0.53
N VAL A 8 -1.27 -5.58 -0.32
CA VAL A 8 -2.13 -4.44 -0.64
C VAL A 8 -2.24 -4.24 -2.14
N ILE A 9 -3.33 -3.60 -2.53
CA ILE A 9 -3.57 -3.09 -3.89
C ILE A 9 -3.98 -1.62 -3.80
N ARG A 10 -4.00 -0.91 -4.94
CA ARG A 10 -4.55 0.44 -5.00
C ARG A 10 -5.94 0.53 -4.36
N GLY A 11 -6.15 1.60 -3.59
CA GLY A 11 -7.37 1.93 -2.87
C GLY A 11 -8.27 2.90 -3.63
N PRO A 12 -9.41 3.28 -3.02
CA PRO A 12 -10.42 4.13 -3.66
C PRO A 12 -9.93 5.56 -3.96
N ASP A 13 -9.04 6.11 -3.13
CA ASP A 13 -8.56 7.50 -3.25
C ASP A 13 -7.26 7.63 -4.07
N TRP A 14 -6.86 6.54 -4.73
CA TRP A 14 -5.61 6.45 -5.49
C TRP A 14 -5.54 7.50 -6.59
N LYS A 15 -4.47 8.29 -6.57
CA LYS A 15 -4.19 9.34 -7.57
C LYS A 15 -2.77 9.27 -8.15
N TRP A 16 -2.05 8.17 -7.92
CA TRP A 16 -0.61 8.04 -8.19
C TRP A 16 -0.30 7.33 -9.53
N GLY A 17 -1.24 7.38 -10.48
CA GLY A 17 -1.07 6.80 -11.81
C GLY A 17 -0.81 5.30 -11.78
N LYS A 18 0.36 4.88 -12.29
CA LYS A 18 0.79 3.48 -12.40
C LYS A 18 2.04 3.16 -11.57
N GLN A 19 2.28 3.87 -10.46
CA GLN A 19 3.41 3.53 -9.56
C GLN A 19 3.33 2.09 -9.02
N ASP A 20 2.11 1.60 -8.79
CA ASP A 20 1.82 0.22 -8.43
C ASP A 20 2.01 -0.78 -9.58
N GLY A 21 2.18 -0.31 -10.83
CA GLY A 21 2.22 -1.15 -12.03
C GLY A 21 0.89 -1.19 -12.81
N GLY A 22 -0.17 -0.59 -12.27
CA GLY A 22 -1.51 -0.64 -12.86
C GLY A 22 -2.52 -1.36 -11.97
N GLU A 23 -3.80 -1.27 -12.35
CA GLU A 23 -4.88 -1.90 -11.58
C GLU A 23 -4.67 -3.41 -11.44
N GLY A 24 -4.90 -3.93 -10.24
CA GLY A 24 -4.70 -5.34 -9.89
C GLY A 24 -3.28 -5.74 -9.49
N HIS A 25 -2.29 -4.85 -9.61
CA HIS A 25 -0.94 -5.12 -9.11
C HIS A 25 -0.88 -5.01 -7.59
N VAL A 26 -0.03 -5.83 -7.00
CA VAL A 26 0.06 -6.04 -5.55
C VAL A 26 1.38 -5.46 -5.03
N GLY A 27 1.34 -4.99 -3.79
CA GLY A 27 2.51 -4.60 -3.01
C GLY A 27 2.44 -5.14 -1.58
N THR A 28 3.52 -4.95 -0.84
CA THR A 28 3.63 -5.31 0.57
C THR A 28 3.83 -4.07 1.42
N VAL A 29 3.08 -3.95 2.52
CA VAL A 29 3.33 -2.94 3.54
C VAL A 29 4.68 -3.20 4.21
N ARG A 30 5.62 -2.27 4.05
CA ARG A 30 6.95 -2.34 4.66
C ARG A 30 6.97 -1.77 6.07
N SER A 31 6.33 -0.62 6.27
CA SER A 31 6.36 0.12 7.54
C SER A 31 5.30 1.21 7.54
N PHE A 32 4.98 1.73 8.74
CA PHE A 32 4.20 2.94 8.91
C PHE A 32 5.15 4.07 9.32
N GLU A 33 5.20 5.15 8.54
CA GLU A 33 5.98 6.34 8.91
C GLU A 33 5.24 7.19 9.95
N SER A 34 3.91 7.11 9.95
CA SER A 34 3.01 7.76 10.89
C SER A 34 1.65 7.06 10.89
N PRO A 35 0.71 7.41 11.78
CA PRO A 35 -0.66 6.87 11.74
C PRO A 35 -1.44 7.17 10.46
N GLU A 36 -0.96 8.11 9.66
CA GLU A 36 -1.62 8.61 8.46
C GLU A 36 -0.88 8.23 7.17
N GLU A 37 0.30 7.61 7.29
CA GLU A 37 1.19 7.31 6.16
C GLU A 37 1.84 5.92 6.28
N VAL A 38 1.76 5.17 5.19
CA VAL A 38 2.29 3.81 5.06
C VAL A 38 3.26 3.71 3.89
N VAL A 39 4.37 2.99 4.09
CA VAL A 39 5.35 2.67 3.04
C VAL A 39 5.01 1.32 2.45
N VAL A 40 4.86 1.27 1.13
CA VAL A 40 4.60 0.05 0.36
C VAL A 40 5.74 -0.19 -0.61
N VAL A 41 6.14 -1.46 -0.70
CA VAL A 41 7.00 -1.96 -1.78
C VAL A 41 6.12 -2.74 -2.73
N TRP A 42 5.92 -2.21 -3.94
CA TRP A 42 5.20 -2.88 -5.01
C TRP A 42 6.03 -4.01 -5.62
N ASP A 43 5.37 -5.04 -6.13
CA ASP A 43 6.05 -6.20 -6.72
C ASP A 43 6.86 -5.84 -7.98
N ASN A 44 6.57 -4.70 -8.61
CA ASN A 44 7.35 -4.15 -9.71
C ASN A 44 8.68 -3.51 -9.25
N GLY A 45 8.98 -3.51 -7.94
CA GLY A 45 10.18 -2.93 -7.32
C GLY A 45 10.03 -1.47 -6.85
N THR A 46 8.93 -0.80 -7.18
CA THR A 46 8.68 0.59 -6.76
C THR A 46 8.39 0.65 -5.27
N ALA A 47 9.11 1.50 -4.53
CA ALA A 47 8.82 1.79 -3.13
C ALA A 47 8.34 3.24 -2.97
N ALA A 48 7.23 3.44 -2.29
CA ALA A 48 6.64 4.75 -2.07
C ALA A 48 5.75 4.78 -0.82
N ASN A 49 5.48 6.00 -0.33
CA ASN A 49 4.60 6.30 0.78
C ASN A 49 3.18 6.68 0.30
N TYR A 50 2.18 6.28 1.07
CA TYR A 50 0.76 6.42 0.72
C TYR A 50 -0.08 6.81 1.93
N ARG A 51 -1.20 7.50 1.66
CA ARG A 51 -2.13 7.94 2.70
C ARG A 51 -2.98 6.77 3.18
N CYS A 52 -3.10 6.64 4.50
CA CYS A 52 -3.96 5.65 5.17
C CYS A 52 -4.89 6.28 6.23
N SER A 53 -5.05 7.60 6.22
CA SER A 53 -5.99 8.35 7.06
C SER A 53 -6.56 9.53 6.27
N GLY A 54 -7.87 9.77 6.40
CA GLY A 54 -8.61 10.80 5.65
C GLY A 54 -8.81 10.47 4.16
N ALA A 55 -7.75 9.99 3.49
CA ALA A 55 -7.78 9.37 2.17
C ALA A 55 -7.05 8.03 2.24
N TYR A 56 -7.59 7.03 1.55
CA TYR A 56 -7.10 5.66 1.55
C TYR A 56 -6.58 5.30 0.16
N ASP A 57 -5.29 5.54 -0.04
CA ASP A 57 -4.61 5.27 -1.31
C ASP A 57 -4.36 3.77 -1.51
N VAL A 58 -4.32 2.97 -0.45
CA VAL A 58 -4.12 1.52 -0.51
C VAL A 58 -5.18 0.79 0.30
N ARG A 59 -5.50 -0.44 -0.12
CA ARG A 59 -6.40 -1.34 0.61
C ARG A 59 -5.77 -2.71 0.77
N ILE A 60 -6.08 -3.38 1.87
CA ILE A 60 -5.63 -4.73 2.15
C ILE A 60 -6.29 -5.70 1.16
N LEU A 61 -5.46 -6.49 0.47
CA LEU A 61 -5.87 -7.63 -0.35
C LEU A 61 -5.87 -8.91 0.50
N ASP A 62 -4.78 -9.13 1.23
CA ASP A 62 -4.62 -10.24 2.15
C ASP A 62 -3.83 -9.79 3.38
N SER A 63 -4.32 -10.17 4.55
CA SER A 63 -3.71 -9.88 5.85
C SER A 63 -3.20 -11.13 6.56
N ALA A 64 -3.23 -12.30 5.89
CA ALA A 64 -2.49 -13.44 6.40
C ALA A 64 -1.00 -13.08 6.48
N PRO A 65 -0.29 -13.48 7.55
CA PRO A 65 1.14 -13.25 7.65
C PRO A 65 1.87 -14.00 6.52
N THR A 66 2.66 -13.26 5.73
CA THR A 66 3.65 -13.84 4.80
C THR A 66 4.75 -14.60 5.52
#